data_AF-A0A7D7VKY4-F1
#
_entry.id   AF-A0A7D7VKY4-F1
#
_cell.length_a   1.000
_cell.length_b   1.000
_cell.length_c   1.000
_cell.angle_alpha   90.00
_cell.angle_beta   90.00
_cell.angle_gamma   90.00
#
_symmetry.space_group_name_H-M   'P 1'
#
loop_
_entity.id
_entity.type
_entity.pdbx_description
1 polymer ?
#
loop_
_entity_poly.entity_id
_entity_poly.type
_entity_poly.pdbx_seq_one_letter_code
_entity_poly.pdbx_strand_id
1 'polypeptide(L)'
;MNYFRLADMQKLLKSIDEWYRRRLRMVIWKQWKQIKTKLRHLTKLGLNKSKAWQWANIRKSYWHTANSFILATTITTDRLRQAGYIFMLDYYQKVRVKT
;
A
#
# COMPACT_ATOMS: atom_id res chain seq x y z
N MET A 1 5.40 -20.52 8.05
CA MET A 1 5.28 -19.50 9.11
C MET A 1 4.91 -20.09 10.49
N ASN A 2 5.19 -21.37 10.78
CA ASN A 2 4.88 -21.96 12.10
C ASN A 2 5.94 -21.67 13.18
N TYR A 3 7.13 -21.19 12.78
CA TYR A 3 8.26 -20.97 13.67
C TYR A 3 8.05 -19.82 14.68
N PHE A 4 7.18 -18.87 14.34
CA PHE A 4 7.06 -17.58 15.04
C PHE A 4 5.85 -17.50 15.98
N ARG A 5 5.19 -18.63 16.26
CA ARG A 5 3.91 -18.66 16.97
C ARG A 5 4.04 -18.30 18.46
N LEU A 6 5.21 -18.52 19.07
CA LEU A 6 5.44 -18.42 20.52
C LEU A 6 6.02 -17.07 20.97
N ALA A 7 6.55 -16.27 20.06
CA ALA A 7 7.09 -14.95 20.38
C ALA A 7 6.03 -13.87 20.15
N ASP A 8 6.11 -12.78 20.92
CA ASP A 8 5.21 -11.62 20.84
C ASP A 8 5.51 -10.77 19.57
N MET A 9 5.39 -11.41 18.41
CA MET A 9 5.79 -10.91 17.09
C MET A 9 4.81 -9.92 16.50
N GLN A 10 3.68 -9.69 17.16
CA GLN A 10 2.63 -8.81 16.64
C GLN A 10 3.16 -7.40 16.32
N LYS A 11 3.99 -6.84 17.20
CA LYS A 11 4.60 -5.51 17.00
C LYS A 11 5.59 -5.50 15.82
N LEU A 12 6.42 -6.53 15.72
CA LEU A 12 7.38 -6.69 14.63
C LEU A 12 6.66 -6.86 13.27
N LEU A 13 5.69 -7.77 13.19
CA LEU A 13 4.92 -8.01 11.98
C LEU A 13 4.16 -6.76 11.51
N LYS A 14 3.63 -5.96 12.45
CA LYS A 14 3.00 -4.68 12.12
C LYS A 14 3.99 -3.74 11.41
N SER A 15 5.20 -3.58 11.93
CA SER A 15 6.22 -2.73 11.28
C SER A 15 6.64 -3.25 9.90
N ILE A 16 6.75 -4.57 9.75
CA ILE A 16 7.08 -5.20 8.46
C ILE A 16 5.94 -4.97 7.45
N ASP A 17 4.68 -5.13 7.87
CA ASP A 17 3.51 -4.89 7.01
C ASP A 17 3.35 -3.42 6.63
N GLU A 18 3.71 -2.48 7.51
CA GLU A 18 3.77 -1.05 7.18
C GLU A 18 4.79 -0.78 6.07
N TRP A 19 5.99 -1.33 6.20
CA TRP A 19 7.03 -1.23 5.16
C TRP A 19 6.60 -1.91 3.86
N TYR A 20 6.01 -3.10 3.94
CA TYR A 20 5.52 -3.87 2.80
C TYR A 20 4.44 -3.12 2.02
N ARG A 21 3.44 -2.55 2.71
CA ARG A 21 2.39 -1.73 2.08
C ARG A 21 2.97 -0.51 1.37
N ARG A 22 3.95 0.17 1.97
CA ARG A 22 4.66 1.28 1.31
C ARG A 22 5.39 0.80 0.05
N ARG A 23 6.05 -0.35 0.12
CA ARG A 23 6.74 -0.95 -1.03
C ARG A 23 5.77 -1.30 -2.16
N LEU A 24 4.60 -1.86 -1.85
CA LEU A 24 3.54 -2.13 -2.83
C LEU A 24 3.08 -0.84 -3.53
N ARG A 25 2.77 0.22 -2.77
CA ARG A 25 2.38 1.52 -3.34
C ARG A 25 3.44 2.09 -4.27
N MET A 26 4.72 1.97 -3.90
CA MET A 26 5.84 2.39 -4.74
C MET A 26 5.85 1.63 -6.07
N VAL A 27 5.70 0.29 -6.04
CA VAL A 27 5.71 -0.54 -7.24
C VAL A 27 4.53 -0.19 -8.15
N ILE A 28 3.32 -0.04 -7.60
CA ILE A 28 2.13 0.38 -8.34
C ILE A 28 2.36 1.76 -9.01
N TRP A 29 2.91 2.71 -8.25
CA TRP A 29 3.19 4.05 -8.78
C TRP A 29 4.26 4.03 -9.88
N LYS A 30 5.26 3.16 -9.76
CA LYS A 30 6.30 2.94 -10.78
C LYS A 30 5.72 2.27 -12.04
N GLN A 31 4.77 1.36 -11.88
CA GLN A 31 4.05 0.73 -12.99
C GLN A 31 3.26 1.78 -13.78
N TRP A 32 2.72 2.80 -13.12
CA TRP A 32 2.11 3.96 -13.78
C TRP A 32 3.17 4.95 -14.28
N LYS A 33 4.06 4.49 -15.17
CA LYS A 33 5.20 5.29 -15.64
C LYS A 33 4.78 6.62 -16.29
N GLN A 34 3.74 6.61 -17.11
CA GLN A 34 3.28 7.78 -17.86
C GLN A 34 2.26 8.62 -17.08
N ILE A 35 2.32 9.95 -17.24
CA ILE A 35 1.38 10.89 -16.60
C ILE A 35 -0.08 10.59 -16.99
N LYS A 36 -0.33 10.26 -18.27
CA LYS A 36 -1.66 9.87 -18.77
C LYS A 36 -2.21 8.66 -18.02
N THR A 37 -1.37 7.65 -17.80
CA THR A 37 -1.70 6.44 -17.05
C THR A 37 -2.01 6.78 -15.59
N LYS A 38 -1.12 7.54 -14.92
CA LYS A 38 -1.35 8.00 -13.54
C LYS A 38 -2.69 8.72 -13.41
N LEU A 39 -2.97 9.69 -14.28
CA LEU A 39 -4.22 10.45 -14.26
C LEU A 39 -5.44 9.54 -14.42
N ARG A 40 -5.41 8.60 -15.38
CA ARG A 40 -6.50 7.65 -15.60
C ARG A 40 -6.75 6.77 -14.37
N HIS A 41 -5.71 6.21 -13.78
CA HIS A 41 -5.85 5.35 -12.60
C HIS A 41 -6.29 6.15 -11.36
N LEU A 42 -5.73 7.33 -11.13
CA LEU A 42 -6.14 8.22 -10.04
C LEU A 42 -7.61 8.64 -10.16
N THR A 43 -8.07 8.96 -11.37
CA THR A 43 -9.48 9.30 -11.63
C THR A 43 -10.39 8.09 -11.41
N LYS A 44 -9.98 6.90 -11.89
CA LYS A 44 -10.70 5.64 -11.65
C LYS A 44 -10.80 5.30 -10.15
N LEU A 45 -9.83 5.72 -9.37
CA LEU A 45 -9.80 5.57 -7.91
C LEU A 45 -10.66 6.61 -7.16
N GLY A 46 -11.39 7.48 -7.87
CA GLY A 46 -12.35 8.42 -7.31
C GLY A 46 -11.82 9.83 -7.08
N LEU A 47 -10.62 10.17 -7.58
CA LEU A 47 -10.13 11.55 -7.50
C LEU A 47 -10.75 12.43 -8.58
N ASN A 48 -11.04 13.68 -8.21
CA ASN A 48 -11.36 14.71 -9.17
C ASN A 48 -10.19 14.90 -10.16
N LYS A 49 -10.50 15.01 -11.45
CA LYS A 49 -9.55 15.13 -12.57
C LYS A 49 -8.51 16.23 -12.36
N SER A 50 -8.90 17.38 -11.81
CA SER A 50 -7.96 18.48 -11.51
C SER A 50 -6.91 18.07 -10.46
N LYS A 51 -7.33 17.51 -9.32
CA LYS A 51 -6.41 16.99 -8.29
C LYS A 51 -5.57 15.83 -8.82
N ALA A 52 -6.16 14.92 -9.60
CA ALA A 52 -5.46 13.81 -10.22
C ALA A 52 -4.32 14.29 -11.15
N TRP A 53 -4.54 15.37 -11.91
CA TRP A 53 -3.52 15.96 -12.77
C TRP A 53 -2.36 16.56 -11.97
N GLN A 54 -2.66 17.30 -10.88
CA GLN A 54 -1.63 17.83 -9.98
C GLN A 54 -0.77 16.69 -9.40
N TRP A 55 -1.40 15.62 -8.93
CA TRP A 55 -0.73 14.51 -8.27
C TRP A 55 0.05 13.61 -9.25
N ALA A 56 -0.43 13.45 -10.48
CA ALA A 56 0.27 12.71 -11.53
C ALA A 56 1.61 13.36 -11.92
N ASN A 57 1.71 14.70 -11.82
CA ASN A 57 2.86 15.50 -12.26
C ASN A 57 3.89 15.79 -11.15
N ILE A 58 3.83 15.09 -10.03
CA ILE A 58 4.77 15.30 -8.93
C ILE A 58 6.18 14.87 -9.32
N ARG A 59 7.14 15.78 -9.13
CA ARG A 59 8.59 15.58 -9.40
C ARG A 59 9.35 14.94 -8.23
N LYS A 60 8.68 14.14 -7.41
CA LYS A 60 9.27 13.46 -6.25
C LYS A 60 9.61 12.03 -6.60
N SER A 61 10.60 11.47 -5.90
CA SER A 61 11.01 10.08 -6.10
C SER A 61 9.87 9.10 -5.77
N TYR A 62 9.94 7.89 -6.31
CA TYR A 62 8.92 6.87 -6.09
C TYR A 62 8.75 6.52 -4.60
N TRP A 63 9.85 6.45 -3.84
CA TRP A 63 9.82 6.13 -2.40
C TRP A 63 9.21 7.25 -1.56
N HIS A 64 9.48 8.50 -1.94
CA HIS A 64 8.88 9.66 -1.28
C HIS A 64 7.36 9.69 -1.55
N THR A 65 6.97 9.48 -2.81
CA THR A 65 5.55 9.49 -3.19
C THR A 65 4.77 8.35 -2.53
N ALA A 66 5.37 7.16 -2.36
CA ALA A 66 4.77 6.01 -1.68
C ALA A 66 4.38 6.26 -0.22
N ASN A 67 5.03 7.21 0.45
CA ASN A 67 4.73 7.61 1.83
C ASN A 67 3.87 8.88 1.92
N SER A 68 3.53 9.48 0.79
CA SER A 68 2.76 10.71 0.78
C SER A 68 1.27 10.42 1.02
N PHE A 69 0.56 11.42 1.53
CA PHE A 69 -0.90 11.38 1.71
C PHE A 69 -1.64 11.01 0.41
N ILE A 70 -1.08 11.36 -0.75
CA ILE A 70 -1.61 11.07 -2.08
C ILE A 70 -1.82 9.58 -2.30
N LEU A 71 -0.78 8.77 -2.04
CA LEU A 71 -0.87 7.31 -2.24
C LEU A 71 -1.49 6.62 -1.03
N ALA A 72 -1.40 7.19 0.16
CA ALA A 72 -2.09 6.68 1.34
C ALA A 72 -3.62 6.75 1.19
N THR A 73 -4.15 7.82 0.59
CA THR A 73 -5.60 8.00 0.36
C THR A 73 -6.11 7.30 -0.89
N THR A 74 -5.31 7.22 -1.95
CA THR A 74 -5.75 6.60 -3.21
C THR A 74 -5.55 5.09 -3.22
N ILE A 75 -4.43 4.61 -2.69
CA ILE A 75 -4.10 3.19 -2.59
C ILE A 75 -4.18 2.82 -1.11
N THR A 76 -5.41 2.78 -0.61
CA THR A 76 -5.72 2.42 0.78
C THR A 76 -5.36 0.96 1.05
N THR A 77 -5.17 0.63 2.34
CA THR A 77 -4.91 -0.76 2.73
C THR A 77 -6.07 -1.68 2.33
N ASP A 78 -7.32 -1.19 2.41
CA ASP A 78 -8.48 -1.98 2.03
C ASP A 78 -8.55 -2.26 0.52
N ARG A 79 -8.15 -1.29 -0.31
CA ARG A 79 -8.02 -1.52 -1.77
C ARG A 79 -6.94 -2.55 -2.09
N LEU A 80 -5.84 -2.56 -1.33
CA LEU A 80 -4.81 -3.59 -1.48
C LEU A 80 -5.35 -4.97 -1.05
N ARG A 81 -6.14 -5.06 0.02
CA ARG A 81 -6.81 -6.32 0.40
C ARG A 81 -7.76 -6.80 -0.69
N GLN A 82 -8.59 -5.90 -1.22
CA GLN A 82 -9.54 -6.21 -2.29
C GLN A 82 -8.84 -6.66 -3.58
N ALA A 83 -7.63 -6.15 -3.84
CA ALA A 83 -6.79 -6.61 -4.95
C ALA A 83 -6.13 -7.98 -4.71
N GLY A 84 -6.31 -8.59 -3.54
CA GLY A 84 -5.80 -9.93 -3.22
C GLY A 84 -4.42 -9.95 -2.54
N TYR A 85 -3.87 -8.80 -2.12
CA TYR A 85 -2.62 -8.79 -1.36
C TYR A 85 -2.84 -9.30 0.07
N ILE A 86 -2.02 -10.27 0.48
CA ILE A 86 -2.05 -10.87 1.83
C ILE A 86 -1.04 -10.14 2.72
N PHE A 87 -1.45 -9.77 3.92
CA PHE A 87 -0.58 -9.18 4.94
C PHE A 87 -0.16 -10.21 5.99
N MET A 88 1.06 -10.07 6.49
CA MET A 88 1.67 -11.05 7.39
C MET A 88 0.98 -11.06 8.75
N LEU A 89 0.55 -9.90 9.24
CA LEU A 89 -0.21 -9.74 10.46
C LEU A 89 -1.60 -10.40 10.34
N ASP A 90 -2.29 -10.22 9.21
CA ASP A 90 -3.61 -10.83 8.96
C ASP A 90 -3.50 -12.36 8.98
N TYR A 91 -2.45 -12.91 8.36
CA TYR A 91 -2.16 -14.35 8.40
C TYR A 91 -1.80 -14.84 9.82
N TYR A 92 -0.94 -14.09 10.53
CA TYR A 92 -0.53 -14.44 11.89
C TYR A 92 -1.72 -14.48 12.85
N GLN A 93 -2.63 -13.50 12.77
CA GLN A 93 -3.87 -13.47 13.57
C GLN A 93 -4.76 -14.69 13.31
N LYS A 94 -4.82 -15.18 12.07
CA LYS A 94 -5.59 -16.39 11.71
C LYS A 94 -5.00 -17.66 12.32
N VAL A 95 -3.68 -17.76 12.43
CA VAL A 95 -2.96 -18.96 12.92
C VAL A 95 -2.73 -18.94 14.43
N ARG A 96 -2.68 -17.76 15.05
CA ARG A 96 -2.52 -17.61 16.50
C ARG A 96 -3.77 -18.14 17.19
N VAL A 97 -3.61 -19.18 17.99
CA VAL A 97 -4.64 -19.68 18.90
C VAL A 97 -4.86 -18.63 19.98
N LYS A 98 -6.11 -18.21 20.20
CA LYS A 98 -6.46 -17.37 21.36
C LYS A 98 -6.35 -18.27 22.60
N THR A 99 -5.29 -18.08 23.36
CA THR A 99 -5.21 -18.61 24.73
C THR A 99 -6.16 -17.82 25.63
#